data_AF-A0A1V5Z473-F1
#
_entry.id   AF-A0A1V5Z473-F1
#
_cell.length_a   1.000
_cell.length_b   1.000
_cell.length_c   1.000
_cell.angle_alpha   90.00
_cell.angle_beta   90.00
_cell.angle_gamma   90.00
#
_symmetry.space_group_name_H-M   'P 1'
#
loop_
_entity.id
_entity.type
_entity.pdbx_description
1 polymer ?
#
loop_
_entity_poly.entity_id
_entity_poly.type
_entity_poly.pdbx_seq_one_letter_code
_entity_poly.pdbx_strand_id
1 'polypeptide(L)'
;MNYWQALPGNLPETLEPFFSYFESMVPDYRENARKIYGCRGILLPICQTTDGMIYTDVWTNWTAGAGWIAQHFFDYWLYTGDKEFLRNRAIPFMREVALFYEDFLFEGADGRLVFSPSLSPENIPDRPGASHAQINATMDVAVARELLTNLCSACELMGVEREGVRRWRSMLERLPEYETNQDGAIREWIHPDLPDNYHHRHLSHIYPLFPGLEITKETAPDLFEACRIAVENRLVIGLSSQSGWSYAHMANIYARLGDGNRALDCLENLCRSVVGPNLFTYHNDWRQQGLTVGWFGSQPPFQIDANLGISAAVLEMLVFSAPGMIKVLPALPDSWRSGSASRIACRGGGLVSIQWDLDARVVDVFFLSRTDRPTVFQFPFPMAGLEVSGASQVSESPLGERYREVKPVAGAEVRMRAVAAPGV
;
A
#
# COMPACT_ATOMS: atom_id res chain seq x y z
N MET A 1 6.72 -3.95 4.71
CA MET A 1 7.27 -2.71 5.31
C MET A 1 8.69 -2.41 4.87
N ASN A 2 9.67 -3.30 5.06
CA ASN A 2 11.10 -3.05 4.77
C ASN A 2 11.43 -2.53 3.36
N TYR A 3 10.54 -2.69 2.39
CA TYR A 3 10.76 -2.30 1.00
C TYR A 3 9.83 -1.20 0.50
N TRP A 4 8.94 -0.64 1.35
CA TRP A 4 7.99 0.39 0.92
C TRP A 4 8.67 1.68 0.45
N GLN A 5 9.77 2.05 1.08
CA GLN A 5 10.59 3.20 0.73
C GLN A 5 11.52 2.96 -0.46
N ALA A 6 11.77 1.71 -0.87
CA ALA A 6 12.84 1.39 -1.81
C ALA A 6 12.61 2.05 -3.19
N LEU A 7 11.42 1.86 -3.75
CA LEU A 7 11.07 2.43 -5.05
C LEU A 7 10.86 3.95 -4.99
N PRO A 8 9.96 4.52 -4.15
CA PRO A 8 9.80 5.97 -4.08
C PRO A 8 11.07 6.71 -3.64
N GLY A 9 11.92 6.07 -2.82
CA GLY A 9 13.23 6.58 -2.43
C GLY A 9 14.31 6.50 -3.51
N ASN A 10 13.96 6.04 -4.72
CA ASN A 10 14.85 5.90 -5.86
C ASN A 10 16.05 4.96 -5.59
N LEU A 11 15.78 3.81 -4.98
CA LEU A 11 16.72 2.72 -4.67
C LEU A 11 16.27 1.36 -5.25
N PRO A 12 15.88 1.29 -6.55
CA PRO A 12 15.33 0.07 -7.14
C PRO A 12 16.29 -1.14 -7.07
N GLU A 13 17.61 -0.92 -7.08
CA GLU A 13 18.63 -1.96 -6.98
C GLU A 13 18.56 -2.75 -5.67
N THR A 14 18.00 -2.16 -4.61
CA THR A 14 17.87 -2.81 -3.30
C THR A 14 16.81 -3.91 -3.29
N LEU A 15 15.93 -3.96 -4.30
CA LEU A 15 14.90 -4.99 -4.43
C LEU A 15 15.39 -6.27 -5.13
N GLU A 16 16.57 -6.28 -5.76
CA GLU A 16 17.06 -7.50 -6.42
C GLU A 16 17.20 -8.69 -5.43
N PRO A 17 17.79 -8.53 -4.23
CA PRO A 17 17.82 -9.60 -3.23
C PRO A 17 16.42 -10.05 -2.79
N PHE A 18 15.44 -9.14 -2.73
CA PHE A 18 14.06 -9.47 -2.39
C PHE A 18 13.44 -10.39 -3.43
N PHE A 19 13.53 -10.03 -4.72
CA PHE A 19 12.97 -10.85 -5.79
C PHE A 19 13.65 -12.21 -5.86
N SER A 20 14.99 -12.23 -5.85
CA SER A 20 15.78 -13.47 -5.87
C SER A 20 15.43 -14.39 -4.70
N TYR A 21 15.22 -13.85 -3.50
CA TYR A 21 14.86 -14.61 -2.31
C TYR A 21 13.48 -15.26 -2.43
N PHE A 22 12.45 -14.54 -2.89
CA PHE A 22 11.12 -15.13 -3.06
C PHE A 22 11.07 -16.11 -4.24
N GLU A 23 11.76 -15.83 -5.34
CA GLU A 23 11.83 -16.72 -6.49
C GLU A 23 12.53 -18.04 -6.18
N SER A 24 13.61 -18.01 -5.37
CA SER A 24 14.34 -19.25 -5.01
C SER A 24 13.49 -20.24 -4.21
N MET A 25 12.47 -19.75 -3.51
CA MET A 25 11.59 -20.53 -2.65
C MET A 25 10.27 -20.96 -3.32
N VAL A 26 10.04 -20.59 -4.58
CA VAL A 26 8.84 -21.00 -5.34
C VAL A 26 8.56 -22.51 -5.30
N PRO A 27 9.57 -23.41 -5.39
CA PRO A 27 9.33 -24.85 -5.22
C PRO A 27 8.68 -25.22 -3.88
N ASP A 28 9.10 -24.61 -2.77
CA ASP A 28 8.56 -24.86 -1.44
C ASP A 28 7.13 -24.33 -1.32
N TYR A 29 6.87 -23.14 -1.86
CA TYR A 29 5.52 -22.57 -1.84
C TYR A 29 4.52 -23.38 -2.66
N ARG A 30 4.95 -24.00 -3.77
CA ARG A 30 4.13 -24.94 -4.53
C ARG A 30 3.84 -26.20 -3.72
N GLU A 31 4.83 -26.69 -2.98
CA GLU A 31 4.66 -27.85 -2.11
C GLU A 31 3.69 -27.54 -0.95
N ASN A 32 3.73 -26.35 -0.38
CA ASN A 32 2.74 -25.88 0.60
C ASN A 32 1.32 -25.89 0.02
N ALA A 33 1.11 -25.23 -1.13
CA ALA A 33 -0.21 -25.17 -1.77
C ALA A 33 -0.79 -26.57 -2.04
N ARG A 34 0.05 -27.47 -2.56
CA ARG A 34 -0.32 -28.85 -2.85
C ARG A 34 -0.63 -29.67 -1.60
N LYS A 35 0.20 -29.57 -0.55
CA LYS A 35 0.04 -30.38 0.66
C LYS A 35 -1.10 -29.91 1.57
N ILE A 36 -1.30 -28.60 1.67
CA ILE A 36 -2.27 -28.00 2.61
C ILE A 36 -3.65 -27.94 1.98
N TYR A 37 -3.75 -27.49 0.73
CA TYR A 37 -5.04 -27.25 0.07
C TYR A 37 -5.30 -28.13 -1.16
N GLY A 38 -4.29 -28.88 -1.64
CA GLY A 38 -4.43 -29.62 -2.89
C GLY A 38 -4.48 -28.73 -4.13
N CYS A 39 -4.11 -27.45 -4.00
CA CYS A 39 -4.17 -26.46 -5.06
C CYS A 39 -2.89 -26.43 -5.90
N ARG A 40 -3.01 -25.97 -7.15
CA ARG A 40 -1.89 -25.47 -7.96
C ARG A 40 -1.39 -24.13 -7.38
N GLY A 41 -0.34 -23.59 -7.99
CA GLY A 41 0.18 -22.28 -7.62
C GLY A 41 1.03 -22.31 -6.35
N ILE A 42 1.12 -21.16 -5.67
CA ILE A 42 2.00 -20.97 -4.51
C ILE A 42 1.24 -20.49 -3.28
N LEU A 43 1.64 -21.00 -2.12
CA LEU A 43 1.21 -20.55 -0.79
C LEU A 43 2.44 -20.25 0.07
N LEU A 44 2.59 -18.98 0.47
CA LEU A 44 3.71 -18.50 1.27
C LEU A 44 3.46 -18.68 2.77
N PRO A 45 4.50 -18.99 3.57
CA PRO A 45 4.42 -18.92 5.03
C PRO A 45 4.43 -17.46 5.51
N ILE A 46 3.94 -17.22 6.72
CA ILE A 46 4.09 -15.90 7.36
C ILE A 46 5.54 -15.59 7.75
N CYS A 47 6.32 -16.62 8.06
CA CYS A 47 7.71 -16.50 8.48
C CYS A 47 8.54 -17.52 7.70
N GLN A 48 9.68 -17.09 7.17
CA GLN A 48 10.59 -17.91 6.40
C GLN A 48 12.04 -17.50 6.65
N THR A 49 12.94 -18.43 6.42
CA THR A 49 14.39 -18.24 6.61
C THR A 49 15.16 -18.86 5.45
N THR A 50 15.64 -20.09 5.61
CA THR A 50 16.41 -20.84 4.60
C THR A 50 15.54 -21.65 3.65
N ASP A 51 14.26 -21.80 3.96
CA ASP A 51 13.24 -22.46 3.15
C ASP A 51 11.91 -21.73 3.26
N GLY A 52 11.02 -22.02 2.31
CA GLY A 52 9.69 -21.44 2.20
C GLY A 52 8.56 -22.32 2.75
N MET A 53 8.85 -23.34 3.57
CA MET A 53 7.85 -24.31 4.01
C MET A 53 7.00 -23.80 5.19
N ILE A 54 5.74 -24.23 5.25
CA ILE A 54 4.85 -23.95 6.39
C ILE A 54 4.94 -25.09 7.42
N TYR A 55 5.29 -24.73 8.66
CA TYR A 55 5.41 -25.67 9.80
C TYR A 55 4.39 -25.44 10.92
N THR A 56 3.52 -24.44 10.81
CA THR A 56 2.54 -24.05 11.85
C THR A 56 1.12 -24.02 11.29
N ASP A 57 0.12 -24.13 12.15
CA ASP A 57 -1.27 -24.41 11.78
C ASP A 57 -2.11 -23.15 11.53
N VAL A 58 -2.16 -22.19 12.46
CA VAL A 58 -3.11 -21.05 12.39
C VAL A 58 -2.87 -20.12 11.20
N TRP A 59 -1.62 -20.01 10.76
CA TRP A 59 -1.20 -19.14 9.66
C TRP A 59 -1.45 -19.72 8.27
N THR A 60 -1.81 -21.01 8.18
CA THR A 60 -2.23 -21.61 6.90
C THR A 60 -3.46 -20.89 6.33
N ASN A 61 -4.33 -20.39 7.21
CA ASN A 61 -5.56 -19.66 6.84
C ASN A 61 -5.31 -18.27 6.24
N TRP A 62 -4.08 -17.76 6.28
CA TRP A 62 -3.74 -16.46 5.70
C TRP A 62 -3.25 -16.64 4.26
N THR A 63 -4.11 -16.30 3.31
CA THR A 63 -3.87 -16.59 1.88
C THR A 63 -3.41 -15.37 1.08
N ALA A 64 -3.41 -14.18 1.68
CA ALA A 64 -2.92 -12.94 1.08
C ALA A 64 -1.38 -12.86 0.93
N GLY A 65 -0.59 -13.63 1.68
CA GLY A 65 0.87 -13.43 1.74
C GLY A 65 1.56 -13.40 0.38
N ALA A 66 1.22 -14.35 -0.50
CA ALA A 66 1.79 -14.46 -1.83
C ALA A 66 1.44 -13.25 -2.73
N GLY A 67 0.18 -12.82 -2.72
CA GLY A 67 -0.27 -11.67 -3.51
C GLY A 67 0.30 -10.35 -2.99
N TRP A 68 0.45 -10.21 -1.66
CA TRP A 68 1.08 -9.04 -1.06
C TRP A 68 2.56 -8.93 -1.47
N ILE A 69 3.29 -10.05 -1.54
CA ILE A 69 4.66 -10.06 -2.07
C ILE A 69 4.68 -9.73 -3.57
N ALA A 70 3.72 -10.25 -4.34
CA ALA A 70 3.61 -9.99 -5.77
C ALA A 70 3.39 -8.51 -6.10
N GLN A 71 2.80 -7.74 -5.19
CA GLN A 71 2.67 -6.28 -5.29
C GLN A 71 4.02 -5.62 -5.58
N HIS A 72 5.08 -6.00 -4.86
CA HIS A 72 6.43 -5.45 -5.07
C HIS A 72 7.01 -5.75 -6.46
N PHE A 73 6.70 -6.92 -7.04
CA PHE A 73 7.13 -7.27 -8.40
C PHE A 73 6.46 -6.37 -9.44
N PHE A 74 5.15 -6.16 -9.31
CA PHE A 74 4.44 -5.30 -10.25
C PHE A 74 4.81 -3.83 -10.09
N ASP A 75 4.97 -3.36 -8.85
CA ASP A 75 5.41 -2.00 -8.56
C ASP A 75 6.80 -1.72 -9.14
N TYR A 76 7.74 -2.68 -9.06
CA TYR A 76 9.05 -2.50 -9.68
C TYR A 76 8.93 -2.15 -11.16
N TRP A 77 8.07 -2.83 -11.90
CA TRP A 77 7.79 -2.48 -13.29
C TRP A 77 7.14 -1.09 -13.41
N LEU A 78 6.17 -0.73 -12.55
CA LEU A 78 5.54 0.59 -12.58
C LEU A 78 6.55 1.74 -12.39
N TYR A 79 7.54 1.57 -11.53
CA TYR A 79 8.57 2.59 -11.28
C TYR A 79 9.70 2.57 -12.32
N THR A 80 10.10 1.39 -12.81
CA THR A 80 11.28 1.24 -13.68
C THR A 80 10.96 1.14 -15.17
N GLY A 81 9.72 0.82 -15.53
CA GLY A 81 9.31 0.51 -16.90
C GLY A 81 10.00 -0.72 -17.51
N ASP A 82 10.67 -1.55 -16.70
CA ASP A 82 11.43 -2.71 -17.16
C ASP A 82 10.51 -3.83 -17.66
N LYS A 83 10.36 -3.90 -18.98
CA LYS A 83 9.50 -4.89 -19.65
C LYS A 83 10.08 -6.31 -19.61
N GLU A 84 11.39 -6.45 -19.50
CA GLU A 84 12.02 -7.77 -19.40
C GLU A 84 11.77 -8.36 -18.01
N PHE A 85 11.94 -7.55 -16.95
CA PHE A 85 11.55 -7.91 -15.60
C PHE A 85 10.07 -8.28 -15.52
N LEU A 86 9.19 -7.44 -16.08
CA LEU A 86 7.75 -7.72 -16.11
C LEU A 86 7.44 -9.07 -16.75
N ARG A 87 8.04 -9.34 -17.92
CA ARG A 87 7.82 -10.58 -18.69
C ARG A 87 8.35 -11.82 -18.00
N ASN A 88 9.57 -11.74 -17.49
CA ASN A 88 10.37 -12.91 -17.12
C ASN A 88 10.31 -13.22 -15.62
N ARG A 89 9.89 -12.27 -14.77
CA ARG A 89 9.86 -12.42 -13.31
C ARG A 89 8.50 -12.12 -12.71
N ALA A 90 7.98 -10.90 -12.93
CA ALA A 90 6.73 -10.46 -12.31
C ALA A 90 5.50 -11.24 -12.79
N ILE A 91 5.30 -11.38 -14.11
CA ILE A 91 4.18 -12.17 -14.66
C ILE A 91 4.23 -13.63 -14.20
N PRO A 92 5.37 -14.35 -14.31
CA PRO A 92 5.47 -15.72 -13.80
C PRO A 92 5.13 -15.85 -12.31
N PHE A 93 5.63 -14.97 -11.45
CA PHE A 93 5.32 -15.01 -10.02
C PHE A 93 3.83 -14.75 -9.75
N MET A 94 3.27 -13.68 -10.32
CA MET A 94 1.84 -13.37 -10.18
C MET A 94 0.93 -14.50 -10.70
N ARG A 95 1.31 -15.16 -11.79
CA ARG A 95 0.57 -16.29 -12.35
C ARG A 95 0.52 -17.47 -11.38
N GLU A 96 1.60 -17.76 -10.67
CA GLU A 96 1.59 -18.81 -9.64
C GLU A 96 0.60 -18.49 -8.52
N VAL A 97 0.49 -17.22 -8.10
CA VAL A 97 -0.52 -16.82 -7.10
C VAL A 97 -1.93 -16.94 -7.68
N ALA A 98 -2.15 -16.53 -8.92
CA ALA A 98 -3.46 -16.66 -9.58
C ALA A 98 -3.90 -18.13 -9.72
N LEU A 99 -2.98 -19.05 -10.00
CA LEU A 99 -3.27 -20.50 -10.04
C LEU A 99 -3.74 -21.03 -8.69
N PHE A 100 -3.21 -20.52 -7.58
CA PHE A 100 -3.70 -20.86 -6.25
C PHE A 100 -5.14 -20.39 -6.07
N TYR A 101 -5.44 -19.12 -6.37
CA TYR A 101 -6.81 -18.59 -6.26
C TYR A 101 -7.81 -19.26 -7.21
N GLU A 102 -7.39 -19.67 -8.42
CA GLU A 102 -8.25 -20.44 -9.34
C GLU A 102 -8.75 -21.75 -8.71
N ASP A 103 -7.93 -22.41 -7.87
CA ASP A 103 -8.26 -23.69 -7.26
C ASP A 103 -8.83 -23.54 -5.83
N PHE A 104 -8.40 -22.51 -5.09
CA PHE A 104 -8.75 -22.30 -3.69
C PHE A 104 -10.13 -21.65 -3.52
N LEU A 105 -10.47 -20.69 -4.38
CA LEU A 105 -11.74 -19.96 -4.27
C LEU A 105 -12.87 -20.79 -4.86
N PHE A 106 -13.99 -20.82 -4.15
CA PHE A 106 -15.22 -21.46 -4.59
C PHE A 106 -16.39 -20.47 -4.58
N GLU A 107 -17.44 -20.78 -5.34
CA GLU A 107 -18.62 -19.94 -5.43
C GLU A 107 -19.55 -20.15 -4.23
N GLY A 108 -19.94 -19.06 -3.59
CA GLY A 108 -20.93 -19.01 -2.51
C GLY A 108 -22.37 -19.01 -3.05
N ALA A 109 -23.33 -19.06 -2.12
CA ALA A 109 -24.75 -19.11 -2.47
C ALA A 109 -25.28 -17.84 -3.18
N ASP A 110 -24.55 -16.73 -3.06
CA ASP A 110 -24.81 -15.43 -3.69
C ASP A 110 -24.10 -15.26 -5.05
N GLY A 111 -23.40 -16.28 -5.53
CA GLY A 111 -22.62 -16.24 -6.77
C GLY A 111 -21.27 -15.53 -6.65
N ARG A 112 -20.89 -15.06 -5.45
CA ARG A 112 -19.58 -14.46 -5.18
C ARG A 112 -18.55 -15.52 -4.81
N LEU A 113 -17.28 -15.26 -5.09
CA LEU A 113 -16.19 -16.11 -4.66
C LEU A 113 -15.97 -15.98 -3.15
N VAL A 114 -15.68 -17.10 -2.50
CA VAL A 114 -15.51 -17.20 -1.06
C VAL A 114 -14.06 -17.55 -0.72
N PHE A 115 -13.51 -16.81 0.24
CA PHE A 115 -12.23 -17.10 0.89
C PHE A 115 -12.52 -17.85 2.19
N SER A 116 -12.33 -19.16 2.18
CA SER A 116 -12.53 -19.99 3.37
C SER A 116 -11.57 -21.19 3.38
N PRO A 117 -10.71 -21.32 4.41
CA PRO A 117 -10.55 -20.38 5.51
C PRO A 117 -9.89 -19.06 5.04
N SER A 118 -10.08 -18.00 5.81
CA SER A 118 -9.51 -16.67 5.61
C SER A 118 -9.07 -16.11 6.96
N LEU A 119 -8.18 -15.11 6.96
CA LEU A 119 -7.62 -14.57 8.19
C LEU A 119 -7.30 -13.08 8.02
N SER A 120 -7.81 -12.23 8.93
CA SER A 120 -7.26 -10.88 9.11
C SER A 120 -6.09 -10.97 10.09
N PRO A 121 -4.84 -10.64 9.70
CA PRO A 121 -3.64 -10.85 10.50
C PRO A 121 -3.80 -10.54 11.99
N GLU A 122 -3.76 -11.62 12.78
CA GLU A 122 -3.81 -11.63 14.24
C GLU A 122 -5.06 -11.00 14.89
N ASN A 123 -6.07 -10.62 14.12
CA ASN A 123 -7.31 -10.11 14.68
C ASN A 123 -8.36 -11.21 14.74
N ILE A 124 -9.28 -11.08 15.71
CA ILE A 124 -10.46 -11.93 15.83
C ILE A 124 -11.71 -11.04 15.91
N PRO A 125 -12.83 -11.45 15.27
CA PRO A 125 -14.09 -10.77 15.41
C PRO A 125 -14.51 -10.61 16.88
N ASP A 126 -15.13 -9.49 17.23
CA ASP A 126 -15.57 -9.20 18.60
C ASP A 126 -16.86 -9.96 18.94
N ARG A 127 -16.74 -11.29 19.06
CA ARG A 127 -17.84 -12.19 19.46
C ARG A 127 -17.32 -13.40 20.23
N PRO A 128 -18.12 -13.96 21.17
CA PRO A 128 -17.76 -15.17 21.89
C PRO A 128 -17.46 -16.35 20.95
N GLY A 129 -16.36 -17.06 21.23
CA GLY A 129 -15.95 -18.24 20.48
C GLY A 129 -15.34 -17.97 19.10
N ALA A 130 -15.01 -16.71 18.77
CA ALA A 130 -14.26 -16.38 17.56
C ALA A 130 -12.87 -17.05 17.56
N SER A 131 -12.37 -17.39 16.36
CA SER A 131 -11.03 -17.93 16.14
C SER A 131 -10.26 -17.07 15.11
N HIS A 132 -8.99 -17.35 14.84
CA HIS A 132 -8.29 -16.69 13.73
C HIS A 132 -8.75 -17.17 12.35
N ALA A 133 -9.28 -18.40 12.25
CA ALA A 133 -9.86 -18.90 11.02
C ALA A 133 -11.25 -18.30 10.84
N GLN A 134 -11.40 -17.51 9.80
CA GLN A 134 -12.60 -16.77 9.44
C GLN A 134 -12.93 -16.97 7.96
N ILE A 135 -13.83 -16.15 7.44
CA ILE A 135 -14.26 -16.13 6.04
C ILE A 135 -14.20 -14.68 5.54
N ASN A 136 -13.76 -14.49 4.28
CA ASN A 136 -13.78 -13.20 3.58
C ASN A 136 -13.19 -12.03 4.40
N ALA A 137 -11.98 -12.18 4.95
CA ALA A 137 -11.25 -11.03 5.46
C ALA A 137 -11.00 -10.03 4.31
N THR A 138 -11.24 -8.75 4.56
CA THR A 138 -11.11 -7.69 3.55
C THR A 138 -9.72 -7.65 2.92
N MET A 139 -8.66 -7.95 3.70
CA MET A 139 -7.29 -8.03 3.19
C MET A 139 -7.11 -9.10 2.11
N ASP A 140 -7.66 -10.30 2.31
CA ASP A 140 -7.52 -11.40 1.35
C ASP A 140 -8.19 -11.05 0.01
N VAL A 141 -9.40 -10.47 0.08
CA VAL A 141 -10.13 -9.99 -1.10
C VAL A 141 -9.35 -8.88 -1.81
N ALA A 142 -8.82 -7.91 -1.07
CA ALA A 142 -8.08 -6.79 -1.62
C ALA A 142 -6.80 -7.20 -2.32
N VAL A 143 -6.04 -8.10 -1.70
CA VAL A 143 -4.82 -8.64 -2.29
C VAL A 143 -5.10 -9.46 -3.54
N ALA A 144 -6.13 -10.31 -3.52
CA ALA A 144 -6.52 -11.08 -4.70
C ALA A 144 -6.97 -10.15 -5.84
N ARG A 145 -7.75 -9.11 -5.52
CA ARG A 145 -8.22 -8.11 -6.49
C ARG A 145 -7.07 -7.33 -7.12
N GLU A 146 -6.13 -6.84 -6.31
CA GLU A 146 -4.93 -6.16 -6.81
C GLU A 146 -4.09 -7.08 -7.69
N LEU A 147 -3.79 -8.30 -7.22
CA LEU A 147 -3.02 -9.28 -7.97
C LEU A 147 -3.64 -9.57 -9.34
N LEU A 148 -4.92 -9.95 -9.39
CA LEU A 148 -5.58 -10.33 -10.63
C LEU A 148 -5.68 -9.13 -11.59
N THR A 149 -5.94 -7.93 -11.08
CA THR A 149 -5.96 -6.68 -11.88
C THR A 149 -4.59 -6.38 -12.49
N ASN A 150 -3.53 -6.49 -11.69
CA ASN A 150 -2.16 -6.26 -12.12
C ASN A 150 -1.71 -7.31 -13.13
N LEU A 151 -2.01 -8.58 -12.89
CA LEU A 151 -1.70 -9.68 -13.79
C LEU A 151 -2.43 -9.54 -15.14
N CYS A 152 -3.72 -9.22 -15.14
CA CYS A 152 -4.46 -8.94 -16.37
C CYS A 152 -3.81 -7.81 -17.16
N SER A 153 -3.51 -6.68 -16.50
CA SER A 153 -2.88 -5.52 -17.12
C SER A 153 -1.50 -5.85 -17.71
N ALA A 154 -0.68 -6.61 -16.98
CA ALA A 154 0.63 -7.06 -17.42
C ALA A 154 0.55 -7.99 -18.64
N CYS A 155 -0.34 -8.98 -18.60
CA CYS A 155 -0.52 -9.95 -19.66
C CYS A 155 -1.06 -9.31 -20.95
N GLU A 156 -2.02 -8.39 -20.83
CA GLU A 156 -2.53 -7.60 -21.96
C GLU A 156 -1.44 -6.74 -22.59
N LEU A 157 -0.65 -6.05 -21.78
CA LEU A 157 0.49 -5.24 -22.24
C LEU A 157 1.52 -6.09 -23.00
N MET A 158 1.80 -7.31 -22.52
CA MET A 158 2.81 -8.20 -23.08
C MET A 158 2.28 -9.13 -24.18
N GLY A 159 0.96 -9.17 -24.39
CA GLY A 159 0.30 -10.01 -25.38
C GLY A 159 0.32 -11.50 -25.05
N VAL A 160 0.35 -11.88 -23.77
CA VAL A 160 0.47 -13.27 -23.29
C VAL A 160 -0.77 -13.70 -22.47
N GLU A 161 -0.91 -15.00 -22.16
CA GLU A 161 -1.93 -15.53 -21.24
C GLU A 161 -3.38 -15.12 -21.58
N ARG A 162 -3.75 -14.99 -22.87
CA ARG A 162 -5.07 -14.49 -23.30
C ARG A 162 -6.26 -15.20 -22.65
N GLU A 163 -6.21 -16.54 -22.55
CA GLU A 163 -7.25 -17.31 -21.88
C GLU A 163 -7.20 -17.17 -20.35
N GLY A 164 -6.01 -17.00 -19.77
CA GLY A 164 -5.85 -16.65 -18.36
C GLY A 164 -6.52 -15.32 -18.03
N VAL A 165 -6.24 -14.28 -18.83
CA VAL A 165 -6.86 -12.95 -18.67
C VAL A 165 -8.38 -13.03 -18.67
N ARG A 166 -9.00 -13.82 -19.57
CA ARG A 166 -10.45 -14.01 -19.57
C ARG A 166 -10.96 -14.64 -18.27
N ARG A 167 -10.28 -15.68 -17.78
CA ARG A 167 -10.65 -16.34 -16.51
C ARG A 167 -10.49 -15.40 -15.32
N TRP A 168 -9.36 -14.70 -15.23
CA TRP A 168 -9.06 -13.80 -14.12
C TRP A 168 -9.98 -12.58 -14.08
N ARG A 169 -10.38 -12.03 -15.24
CA ARG A 169 -11.43 -11.00 -15.31
C ARG A 169 -12.78 -11.51 -14.79
N SER A 170 -13.17 -12.74 -15.17
CA SER A 170 -14.39 -13.36 -14.62
C SER A 170 -14.31 -13.64 -13.11
N MET A 171 -13.11 -13.92 -12.57
CA MET A 171 -12.92 -14.01 -11.12
C MET A 171 -13.04 -12.65 -10.45
N LEU A 172 -12.43 -11.60 -11.00
CA LEU A 172 -12.52 -10.21 -10.49
C LEU A 172 -13.96 -9.73 -10.34
N GLU A 173 -14.82 -10.03 -11.33
CA GLU A 173 -16.25 -9.69 -11.32
C GLU A 173 -17.03 -10.43 -10.22
N ARG A 174 -16.54 -11.59 -9.77
CA ARG A 174 -17.18 -12.42 -8.74
C ARG A 174 -16.55 -12.26 -7.36
N LEU A 175 -15.43 -11.53 -7.20
CA LEU A 175 -14.86 -11.27 -5.88
C LEU A 175 -15.88 -10.53 -5.00
N PRO A 176 -15.88 -10.75 -3.66
CA PRO A 176 -16.70 -9.98 -2.73
C PRO A 176 -16.43 -8.47 -2.85
N GLU A 177 -17.48 -7.66 -2.74
CA GLU A 177 -17.34 -6.20 -2.70
C GLU A 177 -16.90 -5.76 -1.29
N TYR A 178 -16.25 -4.61 -1.19
CA TYR A 178 -16.01 -3.98 0.11
C TYR A 178 -17.31 -3.44 0.68
N GLU A 179 -17.46 -3.59 1.99
CA GLU A 179 -18.64 -3.16 2.70
C GLU A 179 -18.28 -2.25 3.87
N THR A 180 -19.21 -1.37 4.22
CA THR A 180 -19.13 -0.58 5.45
C THR A 180 -19.94 -1.24 6.55
N ASN A 181 -19.47 -1.15 7.79
CA ASN A 181 -20.18 -1.63 8.95
C ASN A 181 -21.16 -0.56 9.49
N GLN A 182 -21.82 -0.85 10.61
CA GLN A 182 -22.80 0.05 11.23
C GLN A 182 -22.22 1.38 11.75
N ASP A 183 -20.91 1.43 12.01
CA ASP A 183 -20.19 2.62 12.46
C ASP A 183 -19.69 3.48 11.28
N GLY A 184 -19.99 3.06 10.04
CA GLY A 184 -19.50 3.71 8.83
C GLY A 184 -18.04 3.36 8.48
N ALA A 185 -17.39 2.51 9.25
CA ALA A 185 -16.04 2.01 8.98
C ALA A 185 -16.05 0.95 7.87
N ILE A 186 -14.99 0.85 7.08
CA ILE A 186 -14.82 -0.30 6.19
C ILE A 186 -14.69 -1.59 7.03
N ARG A 187 -15.44 -2.62 6.68
CA ARG A 187 -15.43 -3.90 7.40
C ARG A 187 -14.06 -4.55 7.35
N GLU A 188 -13.67 -5.19 8.44
CA GLU A 188 -12.48 -6.05 8.48
C GLU A 188 -12.75 -7.46 7.96
N TRP A 189 -13.98 -7.94 8.18
CA TRP A 189 -14.52 -9.13 7.56
C TRP A 189 -15.79 -8.79 6.80
N ILE A 190 -15.84 -9.10 5.51
CA ILE A 190 -16.98 -8.78 4.64
C ILE A 190 -18.21 -9.59 5.04
N HIS A 191 -18.02 -10.78 5.63
CA HIS A 191 -19.14 -11.61 6.06
C HIS A 191 -20.00 -10.88 7.13
N PRO A 192 -21.32 -10.77 6.95
CA PRO A 192 -22.17 -9.92 7.79
C PRO A 192 -22.20 -10.31 9.27
N ASP A 193 -22.03 -11.61 9.57
CA ASP A 193 -22.04 -12.16 10.94
C ASP A 193 -20.71 -11.98 11.72
N LEU A 194 -19.72 -11.33 11.11
CA LEU A 194 -18.40 -11.12 11.72
C LEU A 194 -18.25 -9.62 12.08
N PRO A 195 -18.44 -9.25 13.36
CA PRO A 195 -18.26 -7.87 13.80
C PRO A 195 -16.77 -7.50 13.85
N ASP A 196 -16.48 -6.23 13.56
CA ASP A 196 -15.11 -5.71 13.63
C ASP A 196 -14.61 -5.60 15.07
N ASN A 197 -13.30 -5.78 15.24
CA ASN A 197 -12.63 -5.59 16.52
C ASN A 197 -11.60 -4.46 16.41
N TYR A 198 -11.90 -3.33 17.04
CA TYR A 198 -11.05 -2.14 17.04
C TYR A 198 -9.86 -2.22 18.00
N HIS A 199 -9.82 -3.20 18.90
CA HIS A 199 -8.76 -3.40 19.90
C HIS A 199 -7.56 -4.17 19.33
N HIS A 200 -6.98 -3.69 18.24
CA HIS A 200 -5.87 -4.39 17.60
C HIS A 200 -4.85 -3.46 16.95
N ARG A 201 -3.61 -3.95 16.90
CA ARG A 201 -2.48 -3.20 16.32
C ARG A 201 -2.41 -3.30 14.80
N HIS A 202 -3.01 -4.32 14.20
CA HIS A 202 -3.06 -4.43 12.74
C HIS A 202 -4.25 -3.67 12.15
N LEU A 203 -4.02 -3.08 10.99
CA LEU A 203 -5.02 -2.41 10.15
C LEU A 203 -5.11 -3.11 8.78
N SER A 204 -5.15 -4.44 8.79
CA SER A 204 -5.04 -5.27 7.58
C SER A 204 -6.11 -4.97 6.52
N HIS A 205 -7.33 -4.64 6.97
CA HIS A 205 -8.46 -4.27 6.12
C HIS A 205 -8.31 -2.92 5.42
N ILE A 206 -7.28 -2.14 5.76
CA ILE A 206 -6.91 -0.88 5.10
C ILE A 206 -5.95 -1.12 3.92
N TYR A 207 -5.57 -2.38 3.66
CA TYR A 207 -4.74 -2.77 2.51
C TYR A 207 -5.12 -2.12 1.17
N PRO A 208 -6.41 -2.05 0.76
CA PRO A 208 -6.76 -1.46 -0.53
C PRO A 208 -6.44 0.04 -0.64
N LEU A 209 -6.24 0.75 0.49
CA LEU A 209 -5.80 2.15 0.55
C LEU A 209 -4.27 2.27 0.73
N PHE A 210 -3.67 1.43 1.57
CA PHE A 210 -2.21 1.32 1.73
C PHE A 210 -1.81 -0.10 2.13
N PRO A 211 -0.81 -0.72 1.47
CA PRO A 211 0.02 -0.16 0.39
C PRO A 211 -0.67 -0.12 -0.99
N GLY A 212 -1.87 -0.71 -1.12
CA GLY A 212 -2.63 -0.77 -2.36
C GLY A 212 -2.99 0.59 -2.95
N LEU A 213 -3.58 0.58 -4.14
CA LEU A 213 -3.96 1.79 -4.90
C LEU A 213 -5.44 1.81 -5.29
N GLU A 214 -6.23 0.88 -4.73
CA GLU A 214 -7.61 0.68 -5.14
C GLU A 214 -8.53 1.76 -4.57
N ILE A 215 -8.37 2.06 -3.28
CA ILE A 215 -9.14 3.07 -2.58
C ILE A 215 -8.30 4.35 -2.49
N THR A 216 -8.73 5.35 -3.25
CA THR A 216 -8.27 6.73 -3.16
C THR A 216 -9.47 7.65 -3.11
N LYS A 217 -9.27 8.92 -2.74
CA LYS A 217 -10.33 9.93 -2.76
C LYS A 217 -10.97 10.08 -4.15
N GLU A 218 -10.19 9.88 -5.20
CA GLU A 218 -10.63 10.01 -6.60
C GLU A 218 -11.33 8.75 -7.12
N THR A 219 -10.92 7.56 -6.68
CA THR A 219 -11.45 6.28 -7.19
C THR A 219 -12.67 5.78 -6.42
N ALA A 220 -12.68 5.96 -5.10
CA ALA A 220 -13.73 5.44 -4.22
C ALA A 220 -13.93 6.35 -2.99
N PRO A 221 -14.52 7.56 -3.16
CA PRO A 221 -14.60 8.57 -2.10
C PRO A 221 -15.33 8.08 -0.84
N ASP A 222 -16.41 7.30 -0.99
CA ASP A 222 -17.19 6.79 0.15
C ASP A 222 -16.39 5.74 0.93
N LEU A 223 -15.69 4.82 0.25
CA LEU A 223 -14.83 3.84 0.89
C LEU A 223 -13.56 4.47 1.47
N PHE A 224 -13.04 5.53 0.86
CA PHE A 224 -11.92 6.31 1.39
C PHE A 224 -12.29 6.91 2.75
N GLU A 225 -13.50 7.47 2.85
CA GLU A 225 -14.04 7.97 4.11
C GLU A 225 -14.28 6.84 5.12
N ALA A 226 -14.76 5.68 4.67
CA ALA A 226 -14.92 4.51 5.52
C ALA A 226 -13.57 3.98 6.06
N CYS A 227 -12.50 4.02 5.27
CA CYS A 227 -11.15 3.73 5.72
C CYS A 227 -10.70 4.73 6.80
N ARG A 228 -10.97 6.04 6.61
CA ARG A 228 -10.66 7.08 7.60
C ARG A 228 -11.32 6.77 8.94
N ILE A 229 -12.62 6.46 8.93
CA ILE A 229 -13.39 6.11 10.13
C ILE A 229 -12.82 4.85 10.79
N ALA A 230 -12.49 3.81 10.02
CA ALA A 230 -11.90 2.58 10.55
C ALA A 230 -10.56 2.82 11.27
N VAL A 231 -9.69 3.66 10.69
CA VAL A 231 -8.40 4.05 11.27
C VAL A 231 -8.58 4.88 12.54
N GLU A 232 -9.58 5.77 12.57
CA GLU A 232 -9.95 6.53 13.78
C GLU A 232 -10.48 5.64 14.89
N ASN A 233 -11.30 4.63 14.55
CA ASN A 233 -11.84 3.70 15.53
C ASN A 233 -10.74 2.87 16.20
N ARG A 234 -9.61 2.61 15.51
CA ARG A 234 -8.41 1.99 16.12
C ARG A 234 -7.74 2.87 17.19
N LEU A 235 -7.98 4.18 17.19
CA LEU A 235 -7.43 5.11 18.19
C LEU A 235 -8.24 5.19 19.48
N VAL A 236 -9.49 4.67 19.50
CA VAL A 236 -10.45 4.84 20.62
C VAL A 236 -9.96 4.25 21.95
N ILE A 237 -9.01 3.31 21.94
CA ILE A 237 -8.46 2.68 23.15
C ILE A 237 -7.04 3.19 23.49
N GLY A 238 -6.54 4.13 22.70
CA GLY A 238 -5.25 4.75 22.91
C GLY A 238 -4.08 3.98 22.30
N LEU A 239 -3.00 4.72 22.14
CA LEU A 239 -1.72 4.32 21.56
C LEU A 239 -1.07 3.07 22.20
N SER A 240 -1.52 2.65 23.39
CA SER A 240 -1.00 1.50 24.15
C SER A 240 -1.21 0.14 23.48
N SER A 241 -1.97 0.05 22.39
CA SER A 241 -2.07 -1.17 21.58
C SER A 241 -1.08 -1.20 20.40
N GLN A 242 -0.38 -0.10 20.12
CA GLN A 242 0.52 -0.01 18.96
C GLN A 242 1.91 -0.56 19.25
N SER A 243 2.65 -0.92 18.21
CA SER A 243 4.09 -1.25 18.22
C SER A 243 4.85 -0.25 17.36
N GLY A 244 6.18 -0.33 17.31
CA GLY A 244 7.00 0.54 16.45
C GLY A 244 6.59 0.48 14.98
N TRP A 245 6.43 -0.72 14.42
CA TRP A 245 5.99 -0.89 13.03
C TRP A 245 4.56 -0.41 12.83
N SER A 246 3.68 -0.53 13.84
CA SER A 246 2.30 -0.09 13.69
C SER A 246 2.19 1.42 13.56
N TYR A 247 2.97 2.19 14.33
CA TYR A 247 3.04 3.63 14.13
C TYR A 247 3.53 4.01 12.72
N ALA A 248 4.55 3.30 12.21
CA ALA A 248 5.02 3.56 10.86
C ALA A 248 3.93 3.22 9.83
N HIS A 249 3.18 2.14 10.03
CA HIS A 249 2.06 1.78 9.18
C HIS A 249 0.94 2.83 9.21
N MET A 250 0.55 3.28 10.40
CA MET A 250 -0.45 4.34 10.58
C MET A 250 0.00 5.66 9.95
N ALA A 251 1.27 6.03 10.05
CA ALA A 251 1.80 7.22 9.40
C ALA A 251 1.67 7.16 7.87
N ASN A 252 1.97 6.01 7.26
CA ASN A 252 1.76 5.80 5.82
C ASN A 252 0.27 5.84 5.44
N ILE A 253 -0.60 5.24 6.25
CA ILE A 253 -2.06 5.28 6.05
C ILE A 253 -2.59 6.72 6.13
N TYR A 254 -2.20 7.49 7.15
CA TYR A 254 -2.60 8.89 7.28
C TYR A 254 -2.07 9.76 6.15
N ALA A 255 -0.85 9.48 5.67
CA ALA A 255 -0.32 10.13 4.47
C ALA A 255 -1.21 9.86 3.24
N ARG A 256 -1.66 8.62 3.04
CA ARG A 256 -2.62 8.26 1.96
C ARG A 256 -4.01 8.85 2.17
N LEU A 257 -4.43 9.07 3.41
CA LEU A 257 -5.67 9.77 3.77
C LEU A 257 -5.58 11.29 3.58
N GLY A 258 -4.40 11.84 3.29
CA GLY A 258 -4.19 13.28 3.15
C GLY A 258 -4.10 14.04 4.48
N ASP A 259 -3.92 13.34 5.60
CA ASP A 259 -3.84 13.93 6.95
C ASP A 259 -2.37 14.00 7.40
N GLY A 260 -1.68 15.05 6.98
CA GLY A 260 -0.26 15.25 7.25
C GLY A 260 0.04 15.43 8.74
N ASN A 261 -0.84 16.11 9.48
CA ASN A 261 -0.64 16.34 10.91
C ASN A 261 -0.70 15.03 11.69
N ARG A 262 -1.71 14.18 11.44
CA ARG A 262 -1.77 12.87 12.10
C ARG A 262 -0.66 11.92 11.65
N ALA A 263 -0.25 11.99 10.39
CA ALA A 263 0.93 11.25 9.94
C ALA A 263 2.18 11.66 10.74
N LEU A 264 2.40 12.96 10.94
CA LEU A 264 3.49 13.48 11.76
C LEU A 264 3.36 13.06 13.22
N ASP A 265 2.17 13.15 13.82
CA ASP A 265 1.92 12.70 15.20
C ASP A 265 2.29 11.22 15.39
N CYS A 266 1.97 10.35 14.42
CA CYS A 266 2.39 8.95 14.44
C CYS A 266 3.92 8.82 14.43
N LEU A 267 4.62 9.58 13.58
CA LEU A 267 6.09 9.55 13.49
C LEU A 267 6.76 10.12 14.74
N GLU A 268 6.20 11.17 15.35
CA GLU A 268 6.69 11.76 16.59
C GLU A 268 6.52 10.79 17.77
N ASN A 269 5.35 10.15 17.88
CA ASN A 269 5.11 9.12 18.89
C ASN A 269 6.04 7.91 18.71
N LEU A 270 6.28 7.48 17.47
CA LEU A 270 7.26 6.46 17.14
C LEU A 270 8.67 6.88 17.60
N CYS A 271 9.16 8.04 17.19
CA CYS A 271 10.47 8.55 17.58
C CYS A 271 10.63 8.70 19.11
N ARG A 272 9.55 9.11 19.77
CA ARG A 272 9.50 9.30 21.21
C ARG A 272 9.52 7.97 21.97
N SER A 273 8.92 6.91 21.46
CA SER A 273 8.72 5.66 22.20
C SER A 273 9.68 4.54 21.80
N VAL A 274 9.96 4.36 20.51
CA VAL A 274 10.64 3.17 19.99
C VAL A 274 11.99 3.44 19.33
N VAL A 275 12.39 4.69 19.10
CA VAL A 275 13.70 5.02 18.52
C VAL A 275 14.76 5.15 19.62
N GLY A 276 15.81 4.33 19.50
CA GLY A 276 16.97 4.34 20.38
C GLY A 276 17.94 5.51 20.11
N PRO A 277 18.90 5.76 21.01
CA PRO A 277 19.94 6.77 20.81
C PRO A 277 20.82 6.53 19.56
N ASN A 278 20.89 5.28 19.10
CA ASN A 278 21.57 4.86 17.87
C ASN A 278 20.66 4.94 16.63
N LEU A 279 19.47 5.51 16.76
CA LEU A 279 18.42 5.61 15.74
C LEU A 279 17.79 4.28 15.29
N PHE A 280 18.11 3.15 15.93
CA PHE A 280 17.41 1.89 15.67
C PHE A 280 16.02 1.91 16.28
N THR A 281 15.05 1.29 15.59
CA THR A 281 13.71 1.09 16.10
C THR A 281 13.61 -0.22 16.88
N TYR A 282 12.94 -0.16 18.02
CA TYR A 282 12.60 -1.33 18.83
C TYR A 282 11.13 -1.72 18.61
N HIS A 283 10.76 -2.97 18.87
CA HIS A 283 9.38 -3.42 18.63
C HIS A 283 8.36 -2.68 19.53
N ASN A 284 8.74 -2.32 20.76
CA ASN A 284 7.89 -1.63 21.74
C ASN A 284 8.63 -0.44 22.37
N ASP A 285 7.92 0.26 23.25
CA ASP A 285 8.38 1.38 24.06
C ASP A 285 9.52 0.95 25.00
N TRP A 286 10.74 1.34 24.65
CA TRP A 286 11.93 1.04 25.43
C TRP A 286 12.14 2.04 26.59
N ARG A 287 11.38 3.14 26.59
CA ARG A 287 11.42 4.23 27.60
C ARG A 287 10.31 4.12 28.64
N GLN A 288 9.40 3.15 28.51
CA GLN A 288 8.27 2.91 29.42
C GLN A 288 7.37 4.13 29.60
N GLN A 289 7.06 4.84 28.52
CA GLN A 289 6.16 6.01 28.49
C GLN A 289 4.69 5.63 28.33
N GLY A 290 4.38 4.35 28.09
CA GLY A 290 3.00 3.86 27.92
C GLY A 290 2.40 4.14 26.55
N LEU A 291 3.25 4.39 25.54
CA LEU A 291 2.85 4.77 24.19
C LEU A 291 2.72 3.57 23.23
N THR A 292 3.10 2.37 23.65
CA THR A 292 2.96 1.13 22.87
C THR A 292 2.45 0.01 23.78
N VAL A 293 2.19 -1.16 23.20
CA VAL A 293 2.02 -2.41 23.96
C VAL A 293 3.19 -2.61 24.92
N GLY A 294 2.89 -3.10 26.12
CA GLY A 294 3.91 -3.45 27.10
C GLY A 294 4.85 -4.54 26.57
N TRP A 295 6.10 -4.53 27.01
CA TRP A 295 7.09 -5.55 26.66
C TRP A 295 7.47 -6.38 27.89
N PHE A 296 7.63 -7.69 27.68
CA PHE A 296 8.14 -8.59 28.72
C PHE A 296 9.66 -8.51 28.78
N GLY A 297 10.20 -7.91 29.85
CA GLY A 297 11.65 -7.79 30.09
C GLY A 297 12.14 -6.34 30.10
N SER A 298 13.46 -6.16 30.18
CA SER A 298 14.07 -4.84 30.38
C SER A 298 14.19 -3.98 29.12
N GLN A 299 14.27 -4.61 27.94
CA GLN A 299 14.42 -3.94 26.64
C GLN A 299 13.68 -4.71 25.53
N PRO A 300 12.86 -4.03 24.71
CA PRO A 300 12.27 -4.63 23.52
C PRO A 300 13.34 -4.92 22.45
N PRO A 301 13.16 -5.93 21.58
CA PRO A 301 14.12 -6.27 20.56
C PRO A 301 14.15 -5.20 19.46
N PHE A 302 15.31 -5.06 18.83
CA PHE A 302 15.45 -4.31 17.59
C PHE A 302 14.56 -4.93 16.49
N GLN A 303 13.84 -4.09 15.78
CA GLN A 303 13.08 -4.43 14.57
C GLN A 303 13.27 -3.32 13.54
N ILE A 304 13.77 -3.66 12.34
CA ILE A 304 14.15 -2.70 11.31
C ILE A 304 12.95 -2.19 10.49
N ASP A 305 11.80 -2.85 10.60
CA ASP A 305 10.61 -2.54 9.83
C ASP A 305 10.18 -1.06 9.99
N ALA A 306 10.07 -0.58 11.22
CA ALA A 306 9.70 0.78 11.54
C ALA A 306 10.73 1.80 11.05
N ASN A 307 12.04 1.52 11.15
CA ASN A 307 13.10 2.37 10.59
C ASN A 307 12.85 2.68 9.11
N LEU A 308 12.53 1.64 8.33
CA LEU A 308 12.30 1.75 6.89
C LEU A 308 10.90 2.30 6.58
N GLY A 309 9.92 2.00 7.43
CA GLY A 309 8.57 2.55 7.37
C GLY A 309 8.48 4.05 7.62
N ILE A 310 9.36 4.64 8.46
CA ILE A 310 9.47 6.10 8.64
C ILE A 310 9.81 6.77 7.30
N SER A 311 10.84 6.26 6.61
CA SER A 311 11.25 6.80 5.30
C SER A 311 10.12 6.69 4.27
N ALA A 312 9.38 5.58 4.26
CA ALA A 312 8.22 5.42 3.38
C ALA A 312 7.12 6.45 3.70
N ALA A 313 6.80 6.67 4.98
CA ALA A 313 5.76 7.61 5.38
C ALA A 313 6.10 9.04 4.96
N VAL A 314 7.34 9.49 5.19
CA VAL A 314 7.80 10.82 4.78
C VAL A 314 7.70 10.97 3.26
N LEU A 315 8.06 9.95 2.48
CA LEU A 315 7.93 9.99 1.02
C LEU A 315 6.46 10.08 0.59
N GLU A 316 5.57 9.27 1.17
CA GLU A 316 4.12 9.31 0.90
C GLU A 316 3.48 10.65 1.27
N MET A 317 3.94 11.32 2.35
CA MET A 317 3.49 12.64 2.74
C MET A 317 3.85 13.72 1.72
N LEU A 318 5.01 13.57 1.06
CA LEU A 318 5.58 14.55 0.14
C LEU A 318 5.14 14.33 -1.31
N VAL A 319 5.11 13.08 -1.78
CA VAL A 319 4.71 12.71 -3.14
C VAL A 319 4.04 11.35 -3.13
N PHE A 320 2.79 11.30 -3.59
CA PHE A 320 2.11 10.06 -3.91
C PHE A 320 2.05 9.89 -5.44
N SER A 321 2.15 8.65 -5.93
CA SER A 321 1.95 8.36 -7.35
C SER A 321 1.17 7.08 -7.58
N ALA A 322 0.31 7.11 -8.59
CA ALA A 322 -0.40 5.97 -9.16
C ALA A 322 -0.25 6.01 -10.69
N PRO A 323 -0.55 4.94 -11.44
CA PRO A 323 -0.50 4.98 -12.89
C PRO A 323 -1.33 6.15 -13.47
N GLY A 324 -0.66 7.15 -14.05
CA GLY A 324 -1.28 8.34 -14.63
C GLY A 324 -1.60 9.48 -13.67
N MET A 325 -1.22 9.39 -12.38
CA MET A 325 -1.49 10.41 -11.36
C MET A 325 -0.28 10.63 -10.46
N ILE A 326 0.05 11.90 -10.21
CA ILE A 326 1.02 12.32 -9.21
C ILE A 326 0.36 13.35 -8.30
N LYS A 327 0.41 13.12 -6.99
CA LYS A 327 -0.03 14.08 -5.99
C LYS A 327 1.18 14.70 -5.33
N VAL A 328 1.26 16.03 -5.36
CA VAL A 328 2.33 16.83 -4.78
C VAL A 328 1.88 17.31 -3.42
N LEU A 329 2.69 17.03 -2.40
CA LEU A 329 2.43 17.37 -1.00
C LEU A 329 1.04 16.91 -0.54
N PRO A 330 0.63 15.64 -0.81
CA PRO A 330 -0.72 15.17 -0.53
C PRO A 330 -1.08 15.21 0.96
N ALA A 331 -0.09 15.12 1.85
CA ALA A 331 -0.26 15.12 3.30
C ALA A 331 0.90 15.87 3.98
N LEU A 332 1.13 17.12 3.59
CA LEU A 332 2.12 17.99 4.23
C LEU A 332 1.61 18.42 5.63
N PRO A 333 2.37 18.20 6.73
CA PRO A 333 2.01 18.74 8.03
C PRO A 333 2.08 20.27 8.06
N ASP A 334 1.21 20.90 8.84
CA ASP A 334 1.15 22.37 8.95
C ASP A 334 2.45 22.98 9.50
N SER A 335 3.21 22.20 10.28
CA SER A 335 4.49 22.60 10.85
C SER A 335 5.63 22.66 9.83
N TRP A 336 5.50 21.98 8.68
CA TRP A 336 6.51 21.98 7.62
C TRP A 336 6.29 23.16 6.68
N ARG A 337 6.51 24.38 7.19
CA ARG A 337 6.22 25.65 6.48
C ARG A 337 6.94 25.81 5.16
N SER A 338 8.19 25.35 5.07
CA SER A 338 9.01 25.44 3.87
C SER A 338 9.97 24.27 3.80
N GLY A 339 10.32 23.83 2.59
CA GLY A 339 11.30 22.78 2.41
C GLY A 339 11.48 22.37 0.96
N SER A 340 12.24 21.29 0.78
CA SER A 340 12.48 20.70 -0.53
C SER A 340 12.73 19.20 -0.42
N ALA A 341 12.31 18.46 -1.43
CA ALA A 341 12.68 17.06 -1.62
C ALA A 341 13.00 16.80 -3.09
N SER A 342 13.96 15.93 -3.37
CA SER A 342 14.50 15.79 -4.72
C SER A 342 14.56 14.33 -5.15
N ARG A 343 14.29 14.11 -6.44
CA ARG A 343 14.43 12.83 -7.13
C ARG A 343 13.62 11.68 -6.49
N ILE A 344 12.43 11.98 -5.98
CA ILE A 344 11.47 10.97 -5.56
C ILE A 344 10.96 10.25 -6.81
N ALA A 345 11.10 8.93 -6.86
CA ALA A 345 10.63 8.17 -8.01
C ALA A 345 9.11 8.02 -7.97
N CYS A 346 8.49 7.96 -9.14
CA CYS A 346 7.04 7.84 -9.30
C CYS A 346 6.68 6.69 -10.23
N ARG A 347 5.52 6.07 -9.97
CA ARG A 347 4.88 5.12 -10.89
C ARG A 347 4.63 5.80 -12.24
N GLY A 348 4.86 5.08 -13.33
CA GLY A 348 4.87 5.62 -14.70
C GLY A 348 6.27 5.99 -15.22
N GLY A 349 7.31 5.83 -14.38
CA GLY A 349 8.70 6.00 -14.77
C GLY A 349 9.12 7.47 -14.83
N GLY A 350 9.17 8.14 -13.69
CA GLY A 350 9.68 9.51 -13.62
C GLY A 350 10.24 9.87 -12.25
N LEU A 351 10.92 11.01 -12.18
CA LEU A 351 11.47 11.58 -10.95
C LEU A 351 10.82 12.93 -10.68
N VAL A 352 10.35 13.13 -9.46
CA VAL A 352 9.76 14.37 -8.97
C VAL A 352 10.71 15.01 -7.96
N SER A 353 10.98 16.29 -8.13
CA SER A 353 11.56 17.14 -7.11
C SER A 353 10.59 18.28 -6.82
N ILE A 354 10.51 18.68 -5.57
CA ILE A 354 9.57 19.70 -5.08
C ILE A 354 10.29 20.69 -4.19
N GLN A 355 9.85 21.94 -4.24
CA GLN A 355 10.18 22.98 -3.28
C GLN A 355 8.88 23.66 -2.88
N TRP A 356 8.71 23.96 -1.60
CA TRP A 356 7.51 24.62 -1.12
C TRP A 356 7.84 25.71 -0.11
N ASP A 357 7.00 26.72 -0.12
CA ASP A 357 6.95 27.80 0.86
C ASP A 357 5.48 28.17 1.06
N LEU A 358 4.92 27.76 2.20
CA LEU A 358 3.52 28.01 2.53
C LEU A 358 3.25 29.47 2.89
N ASP A 359 4.26 30.22 3.35
CA ASP A 359 4.14 31.64 3.66
C ASP A 359 4.10 32.46 2.36
N ALA A 360 4.94 32.09 1.38
CA ALA A 360 4.89 32.64 0.04
C ALA A 360 3.73 32.07 -0.81
N ARG A 361 3.06 31.00 -0.34
CA ARG A 361 1.98 30.28 -1.03
C ARG A 361 2.39 29.73 -2.40
N VAL A 362 3.59 29.19 -2.49
CA VAL A 362 4.16 28.65 -3.73
C VAL A 362 4.62 27.21 -3.56
N VAL A 363 4.39 26.41 -4.59
CA VAL A 363 5.01 25.10 -4.77
C VAL A 363 5.63 25.03 -6.16
N ASP A 364 6.93 24.76 -6.21
CA ASP A 364 7.68 24.49 -7.43
C ASP A 364 7.87 22.97 -7.58
N VAL A 365 7.59 22.44 -8.77
CA VAL A 365 7.69 21.01 -9.09
C VAL A 365 8.54 20.83 -10.34
N PHE A 366 9.51 19.92 -10.25
CA PHE A 366 10.41 19.53 -11.33
C PHE A 366 10.18 18.05 -11.62
N PHE A 367 9.60 17.76 -12.78
CA PHE A 367 9.22 16.40 -13.18
C PHE A 367 10.01 15.96 -14.40
N LEU A 368 10.87 14.96 -14.20
CA LEU A 368 11.57 14.27 -15.28
C LEU A 368 10.81 13.00 -15.64
N SER A 369 10.06 13.02 -16.73
CA SER A 369 9.33 11.85 -17.23
C SER A 369 10.17 11.00 -18.17
N ARG A 370 10.03 9.68 -18.10
CA ARG A 370 10.59 8.75 -19.10
C ARG A 370 9.62 8.46 -20.26
N THR A 371 8.40 8.98 -20.20
CA THR A 371 7.36 8.74 -21.21
C THR A 371 6.64 10.03 -21.60
N ASP A 372 5.98 10.03 -22.76
CA ASP A 372 5.11 11.13 -23.21
C ASP A 372 3.65 10.98 -22.73
N ARG A 373 3.41 10.11 -21.74
CA ARG A 373 2.05 9.81 -21.28
C ARG A 373 1.50 11.01 -20.49
N PRO A 374 0.29 11.49 -20.81
CA PRO A 374 -0.40 12.46 -19.97
C PRO A 374 -0.47 11.98 -18.52
N THR A 375 -0.17 12.88 -17.59
CA THR A 375 -0.18 12.61 -16.16
C THR A 375 -0.98 13.71 -15.48
N VAL A 376 -1.92 13.32 -14.64
CA VAL A 376 -2.66 14.26 -13.80
C VAL A 376 -1.82 14.60 -12.58
N PHE A 377 -1.61 15.89 -12.34
CA PHE A 377 -0.95 16.42 -11.16
C PHE A 377 -2.00 17.01 -10.22
N GLN A 378 -1.98 16.62 -8.94
CA GLN A 378 -2.70 17.29 -7.87
C GLN A 378 -1.74 18.14 -7.03
N PHE A 379 -2.12 19.39 -6.79
CA PHE A 379 -1.39 20.34 -5.94
C PHE A 379 -2.08 20.48 -4.58
N PRO A 380 -1.36 20.87 -3.51
CA PRO A 380 -1.92 20.87 -2.15
C PRO A 380 -3.07 21.87 -1.95
N PHE A 381 -3.18 22.88 -2.82
CA PHE A 381 -4.19 23.92 -2.77
C PHE A 381 -4.85 24.17 -4.14
N PRO A 382 -6.05 24.78 -4.18
CA PRO A 382 -6.59 25.36 -5.40
C PRO A 382 -5.62 26.43 -5.93
N MET A 383 -5.33 26.40 -7.23
CA MET A 383 -4.32 27.28 -7.83
C MET A 383 -4.97 28.53 -8.41
N ALA A 384 -4.43 29.72 -8.08
CA ALA A 384 -4.73 30.96 -8.82
C ALA A 384 -4.02 30.99 -10.17
N GLY A 385 -2.86 30.34 -10.27
CA GLY A 385 -2.07 30.25 -11.48
C GLY A 385 -1.11 29.08 -11.44
N LEU A 386 -0.83 28.53 -12.61
CA LEU A 386 0.17 27.49 -12.82
C LEU A 386 1.03 27.88 -14.02
N GLU A 387 2.29 28.20 -13.78
CA GLU A 387 3.27 28.39 -14.85
C GLU A 387 3.90 27.05 -15.17
N VAL A 388 3.87 26.65 -16.45
CA VAL A 388 4.45 25.38 -16.90
C VAL A 388 5.42 25.61 -18.05
N SER A 389 6.59 24.98 -17.98
CA SER A 389 7.55 24.91 -19.07
C SER A 389 8.06 23.49 -19.26
N GLY A 390 8.50 23.14 -20.47
CA GLY A 390 9.00 21.79 -20.80
C GLY A 390 7.91 20.73 -21.04
N ALA A 391 6.63 21.07 -20.89
CA ALA A 391 5.51 20.21 -21.28
C ALA A 391 5.07 20.46 -22.73
N SER A 392 4.57 19.41 -23.40
CA SER A 392 4.00 19.51 -24.75
C SER A 392 2.55 20.00 -24.76
N GLN A 393 1.82 19.74 -23.67
CA GLN A 393 0.44 20.18 -23.48
C GLN A 393 0.13 20.28 -21.98
N VAL A 394 -0.68 21.27 -21.63
CA VAL A 394 -1.27 21.44 -20.29
C VAL A 394 -2.75 21.74 -20.45
N SER A 395 -3.60 21.09 -19.65
CA SER A 395 -5.03 21.32 -19.65
C SER A 395 -5.62 21.22 -18.25
N GLU A 396 -6.79 21.83 -18.07
CA GLU A 396 -7.62 21.66 -16.88
C GLU A 396 -8.01 20.18 -16.71
N SER A 397 -8.12 19.75 -15.46
CA SER A 397 -8.56 18.39 -15.11
C SER A 397 -10.01 18.42 -14.62
N PRO A 398 -10.85 17.44 -15.00
CA PRO A 398 -12.22 17.35 -14.50
C PRO A 398 -12.30 17.07 -12.98
N LEU A 399 -11.18 16.72 -12.33
CA LEU A 399 -11.11 16.46 -10.89
C LEU A 399 -11.12 17.75 -10.04
N GLY A 400 -11.05 18.92 -10.68
CA GLY A 400 -11.25 20.22 -10.04
C GLY A 400 -10.00 21.09 -9.98
N GLU A 401 -10.11 22.22 -9.28
CA GLU A 401 -9.17 23.35 -9.37
C GLU A 401 -7.76 23.05 -8.86
N ARG A 402 -7.59 21.98 -8.07
CA ARG A 402 -6.28 21.50 -7.59
C ARG A 402 -5.54 20.63 -8.60
N TYR A 403 -6.20 20.23 -9.68
CA TYR A 403 -5.69 19.21 -10.61
C TYR A 403 -5.38 19.82 -11.97
N ARG A 404 -4.29 19.37 -12.59
CA ARG A 404 -3.93 19.71 -13.98
C ARG A 404 -3.45 18.48 -14.72
N GLU A 405 -3.89 18.32 -15.96
CA GLU A 405 -3.33 17.30 -16.84
C GLU A 405 -2.12 17.90 -17.57
N VAL A 406 -0.99 17.21 -17.46
CA VAL A 406 0.28 17.64 -18.03
C VAL A 406 0.82 16.53 -18.90
N LYS A 407 1.06 16.85 -20.18
CA LYS A 407 1.70 15.93 -21.12
C LYS A 407 3.19 16.26 -21.21
N PRO A 408 4.07 15.50 -20.54
CA PRO A 408 5.51 15.72 -20.62
C PRO A 408 6.07 15.37 -22.01
N VAL A 409 7.30 15.79 -22.26
CA VAL A 409 8.15 15.24 -23.32
C VAL A 409 9.16 14.31 -22.65
N ALA A 410 9.28 13.08 -23.13
CA ALA A 410 10.14 12.05 -22.57
C ALA A 410 11.59 12.52 -22.52
N GLY A 411 12.22 12.41 -21.35
CA GLY A 411 13.59 12.83 -21.10
C GLY A 411 13.76 14.35 -20.91
N ALA A 412 12.72 15.16 -21.10
CA ALA A 412 12.74 16.57 -20.77
C ALA A 412 12.19 16.80 -19.35
N GLU A 413 12.76 17.76 -18.65
CA GLU A 413 12.25 18.21 -17.35
C GLU A 413 11.08 19.17 -17.58
N VAL A 414 9.93 18.82 -17.03
CA VAL A 414 8.78 19.73 -16.89
C VAL A 414 8.94 20.51 -15.61
N ARG A 415 8.85 21.83 -15.69
CA ARG A 415 8.85 22.72 -14.52
C ARG A 415 7.48 23.33 -14.35
N MET A 416 6.95 23.25 -13.14
CA MET A 416 5.65 23.75 -12.78
C MET A 416 5.77 24.63 -11.53
N ARG A 417 5.27 25.85 -11.60
CA ARG A 417 5.18 26.76 -10.44
C ARG A 417 3.72 27.03 -10.15
N ALA A 418 3.22 26.46 -9.06
CA ALA A 418 1.85 26.61 -8.60
C ALA A 418 1.76 27.69 -7.53
N VAL A 419 0.81 28.61 -7.68
CA VAL A 419 0.52 29.68 -6.70
C VAL A 419 -0.89 29.48 -6.13
N ALA A 420 -1.02 29.49 -4.81
CA ALA A 420 -2.31 29.26 -4.16
C ALA A 420 -3.33 30.37 -4.43
N ALA A 421 -4.61 30.00 -4.50
CA ALA A 421 -5.70 30.96 -4.58
C ALA A 421 -5.76 31.86 -3.32
N PRO A 422 -6.19 33.14 -3.43
CA PRO A 422 -6.37 34.01 -2.28
C PRO A 422 -7.36 33.40 -1.27
N GLY A 423 -7.03 33.43 0.02
CA GLY A 423 -7.93 33.00 1.11
C GLY A 423 -7.82 31.53 1.49
N VAL A 424 -6.90 30.77 0.87
CA VAL A 424 -6.54 29.39 1.24
C VAL A 424 -5.48 29.35 2.32
#